data_AF-A0A812JM39-F1
#
_entry.id   AF-A0A812JM39-F1
#
_cell.length_a   1.000
_cell.length_b   1.000
_cell.length_c   1.000
_cell.angle_alpha   90.00
_cell.angle_beta   90.00
_cell.angle_gamma   90.00
#
_symmetry.space_group_name_H-M   'P 1'
#
loop_
_entity.id
_entity.type
_entity.pdbx_description
1 polymer ?
#
loop_
_entity_poly.entity_id
_entity_poly.type
_entity_poly.pdbx_seq_one_letter_code
_entity_poly.pdbx_strand_id
1 'polypeptide(L)'
;MSTTSKEFSGFAVLVAVVLALFSGAAFWACRPTMPTGLCAKSLGHLLAAQAPALLQLFQLWAVLGKNLVRRVPDVSAAVSDTSDSLVSYMEVLQLTGAEVQNAFALQCIFDAPTVRTAFALATPLVPLLVVAACMCLELFSHGLGISMSSKALTILFVGGASGAAQLLECQHLDGEGKAIPDDLAFRPLFPRLKCNADGESAWVDWVGWVSVFAYVIVVPCLMALLFVKQRAVMRKAKTFFISGSTEVEGKVRLKIRMGSDEMAFEDAVLKKRLVAAAAAHVAVHIRGGARVELHKDSVTVSTLPGSTFGFDALSFAGVGDQKEAHILSRNDLMQMLTERTILEESAFDRSLMGTKDLLCKYAQCDKVWMEVLLKAASALMVAVATMNSRWLAVAVALTMAAVVAVASPFAQPQINVLQCLCFCSLALAAVGFTCEGLLGVCLTRLALLAPMLLVAAQLPYPDSPESLALRLQKELEEKISDLTAGEPVEVCAEEVRLL
;
A
#
# COMPACT_ATOMS: atom_id res chain seq x y z
N MET A 1 11.92 39.02 -11.29
CA MET A 1 10.92 38.06 -10.77
C MET A 1 9.74 37.93 -11.76
N SER A 2 10.05 37.81 -13.05
CA SER A 2 9.11 37.95 -14.17
C SER A 2 9.44 36.90 -15.23
N THR A 3 8.42 36.46 -15.96
CA THR A 3 8.39 35.44 -17.04
C THR A 3 8.66 33.97 -16.65
N THR A 4 9.78 33.64 -15.99
CA THR A 4 10.17 32.23 -15.76
C THR A 4 9.24 31.43 -14.84
N SER A 5 8.66 32.06 -13.81
CA SER A 5 7.72 31.41 -12.88
C SER A 5 6.37 31.04 -13.53
N LYS A 6 5.90 31.85 -14.50
CA LYS A 6 4.64 31.59 -15.22
C LYS A 6 4.82 30.46 -16.25
N GLU A 7 5.98 30.43 -16.91
CA GLU A 7 6.34 29.37 -17.85
C GLU A 7 6.56 28.03 -17.15
N PHE A 8 7.19 28.04 -15.97
CA PHE A 8 7.39 26.83 -15.15
C PHE A 8 6.07 26.25 -14.63
N SER A 9 5.15 27.10 -14.15
CA SER A 9 3.81 26.66 -13.74
C SER A 9 3.01 26.11 -14.92
N GLY A 10 3.12 26.71 -16.10
CA GLY A 10 2.47 26.22 -17.32
C GLY A 10 3.01 24.86 -17.76
N PHE A 11 4.34 24.68 -17.70
CA PHE A 11 4.99 23.43 -18.07
C PHE A 11 4.69 22.29 -17.08
N ALA A 12 4.72 22.56 -15.77
CA ALA A 12 4.39 21.56 -14.75
C ALA A 12 2.92 21.10 -14.86
N VAL A 13 1.99 22.02 -15.15
CA VAL A 13 0.57 21.70 -15.41
C VAL A 13 0.43 20.89 -16.69
N LEU A 14 1.15 21.25 -17.76
CA LEU A 14 1.14 20.50 -19.02
C LEU A 14 1.64 19.06 -18.82
N VAL A 15 2.76 18.88 -18.12
CA VAL A 15 3.32 17.54 -17.82
C VAL A 15 2.35 16.72 -16.96
N ALA A 16 1.73 17.33 -15.94
CA ALA A 16 0.73 16.65 -15.11
C ALA A 16 -0.51 16.23 -15.92
N VAL A 17 -0.99 17.09 -16.83
CA VAL A 17 -2.13 16.78 -17.73
C VAL A 17 -1.77 15.68 -18.71
N VAL A 18 -0.57 15.72 -19.30
CA VAL A 18 -0.09 14.69 -20.23
C VAL A 18 0.04 13.35 -19.54
N LEU A 19 0.63 13.30 -18.33
CA LEU A 19 0.73 12.06 -17.55
C LEU A 19 -0.64 11.52 -17.11
N ALA A 20 -1.58 12.40 -16.76
CA ALA A 20 -2.96 12.03 -16.45
C ALA A 20 -3.70 11.45 -17.67
N LEU A 21 -3.47 12.00 -18.86
CA LEU A 21 -4.05 11.50 -20.11
C LEU A 21 -3.44 10.17 -20.54
N PHE A 22 -2.12 10.00 -20.44
CA PHE A 22 -1.46 8.73 -20.77
C PHE A 22 -1.84 7.61 -19.80
N SER A 23 -1.93 7.89 -18.50
CA SER A 23 -2.40 6.91 -17.51
C SER A 23 -3.88 6.54 -17.71
N GLY A 24 -4.73 7.52 -18.04
CA GLY A 24 -6.13 7.29 -18.40
C GLY A 24 -6.28 6.46 -19.69
N ALA A 25 -5.46 6.72 -20.70
CA ALA A 25 -5.45 5.98 -21.97
C ALA A 25 -4.90 4.55 -21.81
N ALA A 26 -3.84 4.35 -21.02
CA ALA A 26 -3.30 3.03 -20.70
C ALA A 26 -4.32 2.19 -19.91
N PHE A 27 -5.02 2.79 -18.95
CA PHE A 27 -6.09 2.12 -18.21
C PHE A 27 -7.24 1.69 -19.13
N TRP A 28 -7.65 2.54 -20.08
CA TRP A 28 -8.71 2.21 -21.05
C TRP A 28 -8.27 1.15 -22.07
N ALA A 29 -7.00 1.18 -22.51
CA ALA A 29 -6.46 0.23 -23.47
C ALA A 29 -6.22 -1.17 -22.88
N CYS A 30 -5.91 -1.28 -21.57
CA CYS A 30 -5.75 -2.56 -20.88
C CYS A 30 -7.06 -3.13 -20.30
N ARG A 31 -8.16 -2.36 -20.32
CA ARG A 31 -9.48 -2.81 -19.84
C ARG A 31 -10.05 -4.03 -20.59
N PRO A 32 -9.96 -4.15 -21.94
CA PRO A 32 -10.52 -5.29 -22.66
C PRO A 32 -9.67 -6.57 -22.60
N THR A 33 -8.42 -6.52 -22.14
CA THR A 33 -7.54 -7.70 -22.00
C THR A 33 -7.57 -8.31 -20.60
N MET A 34 -8.39 -7.77 -19.68
CA MET A 34 -8.58 -8.37 -18.37
C MET A 34 -9.38 -9.68 -18.49
N PRO A 35 -8.86 -10.77 -17.93
CA PRO A 35 -9.40 -12.10 -18.18
C PRO A 35 -10.79 -12.29 -17.55
N THR A 36 -11.67 -12.99 -18.26
CA THR A 36 -13.13 -13.01 -18.03
C THR A 36 -13.61 -14.10 -17.04
N GLY A 37 -12.70 -14.85 -16.42
CA GLY A 37 -13.02 -15.93 -15.46
C GLY A 37 -12.87 -15.54 -13.97
N LEU A 38 -13.47 -16.34 -13.08
CA LEU A 38 -13.45 -16.12 -11.62
C LEU A 38 -12.01 -16.23 -11.04
N CYS A 39 -11.25 -17.21 -11.52
CA CYS A 39 -9.82 -17.37 -11.20
C CYS A 39 -8.95 -16.21 -11.70
N ALA A 40 -9.33 -15.63 -12.82
CA ALA A 40 -8.54 -14.60 -13.46
C ALA A 40 -8.81 -13.22 -12.82
N LYS A 41 -10.05 -13.02 -12.33
CA LYS A 41 -10.42 -11.91 -11.45
C LYS A 41 -9.71 -11.99 -10.10
N SER A 42 -9.69 -13.16 -9.44
CA SER A 42 -9.00 -13.32 -8.14
C SER A 42 -7.49 -13.10 -8.28
N LEU A 43 -6.86 -13.63 -9.34
CA LEU A 43 -5.45 -13.38 -9.66
C LEU A 43 -5.17 -11.89 -9.90
N GLY A 44 -6.01 -11.21 -10.69
CA GLY A 44 -5.88 -9.77 -10.95
C GLY A 44 -6.02 -8.93 -9.69
N HIS A 45 -6.93 -9.30 -8.78
CA HIS A 45 -7.09 -8.64 -7.49
C HIS A 45 -5.86 -8.83 -6.58
N LEU A 46 -5.31 -10.05 -6.51
CA LEU A 46 -4.11 -10.33 -5.71
C LEU A 46 -2.91 -9.54 -6.23
N LEU A 47 -2.67 -9.56 -7.55
CA LEU A 47 -1.58 -8.79 -8.17
C LEU A 47 -1.72 -7.28 -7.94
N ALA A 48 -2.93 -6.74 -8.10
CA ALA A 48 -3.20 -5.33 -7.84
C ALA A 48 -2.95 -4.95 -6.36
N ALA A 49 -3.18 -5.88 -5.44
CA ALA A 49 -2.96 -5.66 -4.01
C ALA A 49 -1.48 -5.80 -3.59
N GLN A 50 -0.71 -6.64 -4.28
CA GLN A 50 0.73 -6.83 -4.05
C GLN A 50 1.60 -5.76 -4.73
N ALA A 51 1.17 -5.21 -5.87
CA ALA A 51 1.96 -4.26 -6.66
C ALA A 51 2.47 -3.03 -5.86
N PRO A 52 1.68 -2.39 -4.98
CA PRO A 52 2.16 -1.27 -4.16
C PRO A 52 3.32 -1.65 -3.22
N ALA A 53 3.28 -2.85 -2.63
CA ALA A 53 4.33 -3.34 -1.73
C ALA A 53 5.65 -3.54 -2.47
N LEU A 54 5.59 -4.13 -3.67
CA LEU A 54 6.76 -4.31 -4.55
C LEU A 54 7.31 -2.97 -5.05
N LEU A 55 6.43 -2.05 -5.46
CA LEU A 55 6.83 -0.72 -5.91
C LEU A 55 7.58 0.02 -4.79
N GLN A 56 7.03 0.01 -3.57
CA GLN A 56 7.66 0.64 -2.41
C GLN A 56 9.04 0.02 -2.11
N LEU A 57 9.14 -1.31 -2.15
CA LEU A 57 10.41 -2.02 -2.00
C LEU A 57 11.44 -1.55 -3.02
N PHE A 58 11.07 -1.55 -4.30
CA PHE A 58 11.99 -1.19 -5.38
C PHE A 58 12.45 0.26 -5.30
N GLN A 59 11.54 1.17 -4.98
CA GLN A 59 11.86 2.58 -4.80
C GLN A 59 12.83 2.78 -3.63
N LEU A 60 12.57 2.16 -2.47
CA LEU A 60 13.44 2.26 -1.28
C LEU A 60 14.79 1.57 -1.48
N TRP A 61 14.82 0.44 -2.17
CA TRP A 61 16.06 -0.26 -2.51
C TRP A 61 16.96 0.60 -3.39
N ALA A 62 16.41 1.28 -4.40
CA ALA A 62 17.16 2.20 -5.24
C ALA A 62 17.71 3.40 -4.45
N VAL A 63 16.95 3.96 -3.49
CA VAL A 63 17.46 5.02 -2.59
C VAL A 63 18.64 4.52 -1.76
N LEU A 64 18.54 3.31 -1.19
CA LEU A 64 19.63 2.70 -0.41
C LEU A 64 20.86 2.45 -1.28
N GLY A 65 20.69 1.86 -2.46
CA GLY A 65 21.80 1.55 -3.37
C GLY A 65 22.57 2.81 -3.80
N LYS A 66 21.87 3.86 -4.24
CA LYS A 66 22.50 5.11 -4.70
C LYS A 66 23.36 5.79 -3.64
N ASN A 67 22.85 5.90 -2.42
CA ASN A 67 23.50 6.67 -1.36
C ASN A 67 24.58 5.88 -0.62
N LEU A 68 24.44 4.55 -0.54
CA LEU A 68 25.41 3.70 0.15
C LEU A 68 26.58 3.27 -0.77
N VAL A 69 26.34 3.10 -2.08
CA VAL A 69 27.38 2.71 -3.06
C VAL A 69 28.29 3.88 -3.44
N ARG A 70 27.75 5.11 -3.60
CA ARG A 70 28.52 6.29 -4.05
C ARG A 70 29.63 6.76 -3.10
N ARG A 71 29.72 6.24 -1.87
CA ARG A 71 30.68 6.72 -0.85
C ARG A 71 31.66 5.65 -0.36
N VAL A 72 31.77 4.49 -1.05
CA VAL A 72 32.81 3.47 -0.81
C VAL A 72 33.73 3.38 -2.03
N PRO A 73 34.92 4.02 -2.02
CA PRO A 73 35.79 4.15 -3.19
C PRO A 73 36.35 2.80 -3.69
N ASP A 74 36.61 1.84 -2.80
CA ASP A 74 37.27 0.56 -3.16
C ASP A 74 36.35 -0.50 -3.77
N VAL A 75 35.02 -0.27 -3.76
CA VAL A 75 34.02 -1.24 -4.27
C VAL A 75 33.52 -0.88 -5.68
N SER A 76 33.73 0.36 -6.13
CA SER A 76 33.21 0.85 -7.42
C SER A 76 33.85 0.16 -8.62
N ALA A 77 35.10 -0.30 -8.52
CA ALA A 77 35.84 -0.87 -9.64
C ALA A 77 35.48 -2.32 -10.00
N ALA A 78 34.88 -3.09 -9.08
CA ALA A 78 34.59 -4.52 -9.29
C ALA A 78 33.12 -4.81 -9.64
N VAL A 79 32.22 -3.82 -9.47
CA VAL A 79 30.77 -4.00 -9.61
C VAL A 79 30.17 -3.12 -10.72
N SER A 80 30.89 -2.12 -11.25
CA SER A 80 30.34 -1.04 -12.08
C SER A 80 29.58 -1.50 -13.33
N ASP A 81 30.01 -2.54 -14.05
CA ASP A 81 29.35 -2.85 -15.34
C ASP A 81 27.97 -3.52 -15.21
N THR A 82 27.62 -4.14 -14.06
CA THR A 82 26.31 -4.82 -13.90
C THR A 82 25.45 -4.36 -12.73
N SER A 83 26.00 -3.74 -11.67
CA SER A 83 25.17 -3.09 -10.65
C SER A 83 24.61 -1.76 -11.14
N ASP A 84 25.35 -1.02 -11.96
CA ASP A 84 24.92 0.31 -12.41
C ASP A 84 23.70 0.22 -13.33
N SER A 85 23.61 -0.83 -14.16
CA SER A 85 22.42 -1.05 -14.99
C SER A 85 21.18 -1.36 -14.15
N LEU A 86 21.29 -2.20 -13.13
CA LEU A 86 20.16 -2.59 -12.29
C LEU A 86 19.69 -1.46 -11.37
N VAL A 87 20.62 -0.69 -10.80
CA VAL A 87 20.31 0.54 -10.06
C VAL A 87 19.62 1.55 -10.97
N SER A 88 20.14 1.76 -12.20
CA SER A 88 19.53 2.67 -13.18
C SER A 88 18.11 2.24 -13.57
N TYR A 89 17.85 0.95 -13.82
CA TYR A 89 16.49 0.45 -14.08
C TYR A 89 15.53 0.66 -12.90
N MET A 90 16.03 0.56 -11.67
CA MET A 90 15.20 0.75 -10.48
C MET A 90 15.01 2.23 -10.11
N GLU A 91 15.93 3.12 -10.51
CA GLU A 91 15.75 4.57 -10.44
C GLU A 91 14.60 5.05 -11.34
N VAL A 92 14.37 4.40 -12.49
CA VAL A 92 13.18 4.64 -13.35
C VAL A 92 11.88 4.47 -12.57
N LEU A 93 11.82 3.51 -11.64
CA LEU A 93 10.63 3.24 -10.81
C LEU A 93 10.37 4.32 -9.74
N GLN A 94 11.33 5.19 -9.46
CA GLN A 94 11.13 6.37 -8.60
C GLN A 94 10.43 7.52 -9.32
N LEU A 95 10.25 7.43 -10.66
CA LEU A 95 9.64 8.46 -11.50
C LEU A 95 10.22 9.86 -11.26
N THR A 96 11.54 9.93 -11.06
CA THR A 96 12.22 11.22 -10.83
C THR A 96 12.35 12.00 -12.14
N GLY A 97 12.51 13.32 -12.04
CA GLY A 97 12.60 14.20 -13.21
C GLY A 97 13.79 13.88 -14.13
N ALA A 98 14.87 13.32 -13.60
CA ALA A 98 16.04 12.89 -14.39
C ALA A 98 15.68 11.81 -15.43
N GLU A 99 14.70 10.95 -15.13
CA GLU A 99 14.30 9.85 -16.00
C GLU A 99 13.34 10.30 -17.10
N VAL A 100 12.45 11.25 -16.77
CA VAL A 100 11.60 11.93 -17.76
C VAL A 100 12.47 12.73 -18.75
N GLN A 101 13.57 13.32 -18.28
CA GLN A 101 14.53 14.04 -19.12
C GLN A 101 15.17 13.13 -20.18
N ASN A 102 15.56 11.90 -19.80
CA ASN A 102 16.15 10.91 -20.71
C ASN A 102 15.10 10.35 -21.69
N ALA A 103 13.88 10.07 -21.23
CA ALA A 103 12.81 9.52 -22.07
C ALA A 103 12.35 10.45 -23.20
N PHE A 104 12.38 11.77 -22.97
CA PHE A 104 11.93 12.77 -23.95
C PHE A 104 13.07 13.46 -24.71
N ALA A 105 14.33 13.05 -24.50
CA ALA A 105 15.53 13.65 -25.11
C ALA A 105 15.54 15.20 -25.00
N LEU A 106 14.97 15.76 -23.92
CA LEU A 106 14.71 17.20 -23.80
C LEU A 106 15.99 18.04 -23.77
N GLN A 107 17.12 17.43 -23.39
CA GLN A 107 18.44 18.06 -23.46
C GLN A 107 18.93 18.32 -24.89
N CYS A 108 18.38 17.63 -25.90
CA CYS A 108 18.72 17.86 -27.30
C CYS A 108 17.94 19.04 -27.91
N ILE A 109 16.83 19.45 -27.29
CA ILE A 109 15.91 20.46 -27.82
C ILE A 109 16.03 21.78 -27.04
N PHE A 110 16.32 21.72 -25.74
CA PHE A 110 16.42 22.87 -24.85
C PHE A 110 17.77 22.97 -24.16
N ASP A 111 18.13 24.17 -23.68
CA ASP A 111 19.39 24.41 -22.99
C ASP A 111 19.53 23.52 -21.75
N ALA A 112 20.56 22.67 -21.74
CA ALA A 112 20.80 21.63 -20.74
C ALA A 112 20.70 22.09 -19.26
N PRO A 113 21.26 23.24 -18.84
CA PRO A 113 21.10 23.74 -17.46
C PRO A 113 19.65 24.10 -17.10
N THR A 114 18.88 24.65 -18.04
CA THR A 114 17.46 25.00 -17.82
C THR A 114 16.62 23.74 -17.65
N VAL A 115 16.86 22.72 -18.47
CA VAL A 115 16.18 21.42 -18.38
C VAL A 115 16.52 20.71 -17.06
N ARG A 116 17.80 20.66 -16.67
CA ARG A 116 18.23 20.08 -15.39
C ARG A 116 17.60 20.79 -14.19
N THR A 117 17.55 22.13 -14.22
CA THR A 117 16.92 22.93 -13.17
C THR A 117 15.43 22.65 -13.05
N ALA A 118 14.72 22.60 -14.18
CA ALA A 118 13.29 22.34 -14.19
C ALA A 118 12.96 20.94 -13.62
N PHE A 119 13.73 19.91 -13.99
CA PHE A 119 13.50 18.55 -13.51
C PHE A 119 13.93 18.32 -12.06
N ALA A 120 15.01 18.98 -11.62
CA ALA A 120 15.43 18.94 -10.22
C ALA A 120 14.33 19.48 -9.28
N LEU A 121 13.65 20.57 -9.68
CA LEU A 121 12.51 21.12 -8.94
C LEU A 121 11.22 20.33 -9.13
N ALA A 122 11.00 19.79 -10.33
CA ALA A 122 9.81 18.98 -10.63
C ALA A 122 9.77 17.70 -9.79
N THR A 123 10.91 17.09 -9.49
CA THR A 123 10.96 15.81 -8.76
C THR A 123 10.22 15.83 -7.41
N PRO A 124 10.46 16.80 -6.51
CA PRO A 124 9.68 16.94 -5.28
C PRO A 124 8.34 17.68 -5.43
N LEU A 125 8.17 18.53 -6.46
CA LEU A 125 6.96 19.35 -6.60
C LEU A 125 5.84 18.62 -7.35
N VAL A 126 6.16 17.83 -8.38
CA VAL A 126 5.16 17.15 -9.21
C VAL A 126 4.24 16.24 -8.38
N PRO A 127 4.72 15.40 -7.45
CA PRO A 127 3.80 14.60 -6.64
C PRO A 127 2.89 15.46 -5.77
N LEU A 128 3.39 16.58 -5.21
CA LEU A 128 2.56 17.51 -4.43
C LEU A 128 1.52 18.21 -5.30
N LEU A 129 1.90 18.61 -6.52
CA LEU A 129 1.00 19.20 -7.50
C LEU A 129 -0.05 18.19 -7.98
N VAL A 130 0.32 16.93 -8.19
CA VAL A 130 -0.61 15.84 -8.53
C VAL A 130 -1.60 15.64 -7.39
N VAL A 131 -1.14 15.60 -6.13
CA VAL A 131 -2.03 15.51 -4.97
C VAL A 131 -2.96 16.72 -4.89
N ALA A 132 -2.45 17.94 -5.08
CA ALA A 132 -3.27 19.14 -5.11
C ALA A 132 -4.31 19.11 -6.25
N ALA A 133 -3.93 18.66 -7.45
CA ALA A 133 -4.83 18.48 -8.58
C ALA A 133 -5.90 17.41 -8.31
N CYS A 134 -5.54 16.29 -7.67
CA CYS A 134 -6.49 15.30 -7.21
C CYS A 134 -7.48 15.91 -6.22
N MET A 135 -7.03 16.75 -5.29
CA MET A 135 -7.92 17.45 -4.36
C MET A 135 -8.85 18.44 -5.07
N CYS A 136 -8.48 19.02 -6.22
CA CYS A 136 -9.38 19.82 -7.04
C CYS A 136 -10.51 18.99 -7.68
N LEU A 137 -10.27 17.70 -8.01
CA LEU A 137 -11.33 16.81 -8.52
C LEU A 137 -12.46 16.62 -7.51
N GLU A 138 -12.14 16.77 -6.24
CA GLU A 138 -13.11 16.70 -5.15
C GLU A 138 -14.13 17.86 -5.18
N LEU A 139 -13.87 18.95 -5.93
CA LEU A 139 -14.84 20.00 -6.21
C LEU A 139 -15.92 19.55 -7.21
N PHE A 140 -15.61 18.56 -8.05
CA PHE A 140 -16.47 18.11 -9.14
C PHE A 140 -17.14 16.76 -8.85
N SER A 141 -16.48 15.90 -8.06
CA SER A 141 -16.99 14.57 -7.71
C SER A 141 -16.67 14.23 -6.26
N HIS A 142 -17.70 13.90 -5.50
CA HIS A 142 -17.59 13.55 -4.08
C HIS A 142 -16.74 12.29 -3.89
N GLY A 143 -15.70 12.36 -3.04
CA GLY A 143 -14.81 11.26 -2.69
C GLY A 143 -13.75 10.90 -3.74
N LEU A 144 -13.93 11.29 -5.01
CA LEU A 144 -13.04 10.90 -6.10
C LEU A 144 -11.63 11.47 -5.93
N GLY A 145 -11.53 12.73 -5.51
CA GLY A 145 -10.25 13.41 -5.31
C GLY A 145 -9.45 12.81 -4.17
N ILE A 146 -10.10 12.47 -3.06
CA ILE A 146 -9.46 11.78 -1.93
C ILE A 146 -8.97 10.40 -2.38
N SER A 147 -9.79 9.62 -3.08
CA SER A 147 -9.39 8.29 -3.60
C SER A 147 -8.18 8.39 -4.54
N MET A 148 -8.22 9.29 -5.51
CA MET A 148 -7.12 9.49 -6.46
C MET A 148 -5.86 10.02 -5.77
N SER A 149 -5.99 10.94 -4.80
CA SER A 149 -4.84 11.44 -4.04
C SER A 149 -4.17 10.33 -3.23
N SER A 150 -4.93 9.39 -2.66
CA SER A 150 -4.38 8.25 -1.91
C SER A 150 -3.59 7.30 -2.82
N LYS A 151 -4.09 7.05 -4.04
CA LYS A 151 -3.40 6.25 -5.08
C LYS A 151 -2.13 6.95 -5.56
N ALA A 152 -2.21 8.25 -5.84
CA ALA A 152 -1.06 9.06 -6.25
C ALA A 152 0.04 9.07 -5.17
N LEU A 153 -0.34 9.25 -3.89
CA LEU A 153 0.58 9.15 -2.75
C LEU A 153 1.19 7.75 -2.60
N THR A 154 0.51 6.69 -3.02
CA THR A 154 1.08 5.33 -2.95
C THR A 154 2.20 5.15 -3.97
N ILE A 155 2.09 5.80 -5.12
CA ILE A 155 3.04 5.67 -6.24
C ILE A 155 4.21 6.65 -6.13
N LEU A 156 3.93 7.90 -5.78
CA LEU A 156 4.87 9.02 -5.95
C LEU A 156 5.52 9.49 -4.64
N PHE A 157 5.11 8.98 -3.47
CA PHE A 157 5.58 9.50 -2.18
C PHE A 157 7.08 9.30 -1.96
N VAL A 158 7.61 8.10 -2.23
CA VAL A 158 9.04 7.81 -2.02
C VAL A 158 9.91 8.61 -2.99
N GLY A 159 9.52 8.68 -4.26
CA GLY A 159 10.23 9.49 -5.27
C GLY A 159 10.23 10.99 -4.92
N GLY A 160 9.08 11.52 -4.49
CA GLY A 160 8.97 12.91 -4.05
C GLY A 160 9.78 13.23 -2.79
N ALA A 161 9.73 12.37 -1.77
CA ALA A 161 10.52 12.51 -0.56
C ALA A 161 12.03 12.40 -0.82
N SER A 162 12.43 11.46 -1.68
CA SER A 162 13.82 11.32 -2.15
C SER A 162 14.29 12.55 -2.91
N GLY A 163 13.46 13.09 -3.82
CA GLY A 163 13.75 14.34 -4.53
C GLY A 163 13.91 15.54 -3.60
N ALA A 164 13.06 15.64 -2.57
CA ALA A 164 13.16 16.71 -1.58
C ALA A 164 14.45 16.60 -0.76
N ALA A 165 14.86 15.38 -0.40
CA ALA A 165 16.13 15.14 0.28
C ALA A 165 17.33 15.45 -0.61
N GLN A 166 17.30 15.09 -1.89
CA GLN A 166 18.37 15.38 -2.86
C GLN A 166 18.53 16.88 -3.16
N LEU A 167 17.46 17.69 -3.04
CA LEU A 167 17.57 19.15 -3.16
C LEU A 167 18.39 19.77 -2.02
N LEU A 168 18.32 19.18 -0.83
CA LEU A 168 19.00 19.66 0.38
C LEU A 168 20.36 19.01 0.60
N GLU A 169 20.70 17.97 -0.18
CA GLU A 169 21.98 17.28 -0.05
C GLU A 169 23.12 18.10 -0.65
N CYS A 170 24.23 18.17 0.08
CA CYS A 170 25.50 18.73 -0.39
C CYS A 170 26.48 17.62 -0.74
N GLN A 171 27.13 17.76 -1.88
CA GLN A 171 28.21 16.87 -2.29
C GLN A 171 29.52 17.38 -1.67
N HIS A 172 30.03 16.63 -0.69
CA HIS A 172 31.31 16.88 -0.02
C HIS A 172 32.42 15.92 -0.46
N LEU A 173 32.16 15.03 -1.42
CA LEU A 173 33.12 14.06 -1.93
C LEU A 173 33.19 14.17 -3.46
N ASP A 174 34.40 14.19 -4.01
CA ASP A 174 34.62 14.17 -5.45
C ASP A 174 34.49 12.76 -6.05
N GLY A 175 34.65 12.63 -7.36
CA GLY A 175 34.56 11.34 -8.07
C GLY A 175 35.68 10.35 -7.71
N GLU A 176 36.73 10.79 -7.02
CA GLU A 176 37.83 9.97 -6.50
C GLU A 176 37.66 9.65 -5.01
N GLY A 177 36.54 10.07 -4.39
CA GLY A 177 36.27 9.87 -2.97
C GLY A 177 37.04 10.81 -2.03
N LYS A 178 37.67 11.87 -2.54
CA LYS A 178 38.37 12.87 -1.72
C LYS A 178 37.38 13.92 -1.23
N ALA A 179 37.61 14.41 -0.01
CA ALA A 179 36.82 15.47 0.58
C ALA A 179 36.95 16.77 -0.24
N ILE A 180 35.81 17.29 -0.69
CA ILE A 180 35.69 18.62 -1.27
C ILE A 180 35.65 19.61 -0.08
N PRO A 181 36.48 20.66 -0.06
CA PRO A 181 36.41 21.71 0.95
C PRO A 181 35.00 22.29 1.04
N ASP A 182 34.50 22.59 2.24
CA ASP A 182 33.12 23.04 2.45
C ASP A 182 32.75 24.31 1.66
N ASP A 183 33.73 25.17 1.40
CA ASP A 183 33.60 26.40 0.60
C ASP A 183 33.38 26.13 -0.90
N LEU A 184 33.69 24.90 -1.33
CA LEU A 184 33.59 24.39 -2.69
C LEU A 184 32.55 23.27 -2.83
N ALA A 185 31.95 22.84 -1.72
CA ALA A 185 30.85 21.88 -1.74
C ALA A 185 29.68 22.44 -2.55
N PHE A 186 29.15 21.61 -3.43
CA PHE A 186 28.10 22.00 -4.37
C PHE A 186 26.92 21.04 -4.29
N ARG A 187 25.77 21.46 -4.82
CA ARG A 187 24.58 20.61 -4.86
C ARG A 187 24.65 19.67 -6.06
N PRO A 188 24.44 18.35 -5.90
CA PRO A 188 24.56 17.40 -6.99
C PRO A 188 23.53 17.66 -8.12
N LEU A 189 22.35 18.18 -7.78
CA LEU A 189 21.32 18.58 -8.75
C LEU A 189 21.59 19.95 -9.39
N PHE A 190 22.37 20.80 -8.72
CA PHE A 190 22.74 22.14 -9.16
C PHE A 190 24.24 22.37 -8.98
N PRO A 191 25.09 21.78 -9.84
CA PRO A 191 26.55 21.81 -9.63
C PRO A 191 27.16 23.22 -9.73
N ARG A 192 26.40 24.20 -10.24
CA ARG A 192 26.79 25.62 -10.25
C ARG A 192 26.49 26.34 -8.93
N LEU A 193 25.63 25.79 -8.08
CA LEU A 193 25.26 26.34 -6.78
C LEU A 193 26.14 25.75 -5.69
N LYS A 194 26.90 26.62 -5.03
CA LYS A 194 27.64 26.26 -3.81
C LYS A 194 26.67 26.13 -2.64
N CYS A 195 26.98 25.24 -1.70
CA CYS A 195 26.16 25.05 -0.51
C CYS A 195 26.17 26.27 0.42
N ASN A 196 27.29 27.00 0.49
CA ASN A 196 27.46 28.19 1.32
C ASN A 196 27.28 29.53 0.56
N ALA A 197 26.74 29.54 -0.66
CA ALA A 197 26.57 30.78 -1.43
C ALA A 197 25.26 31.51 -1.08
N ASP A 198 25.35 32.70 -0.49
CA ASP A 198 24.19 33.51 -0.14
C ASP A 198 23.41 33.99 -1.37
N GLY A 199 22.09 33.77 -1.36
CA GLY A 199 21.14 34.26 -2.37
C GLY A 199 20.50 33.17 -3.23
N GLU A 200 21.25 32.58 -4.16
CA GLU A 200 20.70 31.57 -5.10
C GLU A 200 20.53 30.18 -4.46
N SER A 201 21.27 29.84 -3.41
CA SER A 201 21.04 28.59 -2.65
C SER A 201 19.78 28.68 -1.78
N ALA A 202 19.47 29.89 -1.27
CA ALA A 202 18.41 30.12 -0.29
C ALA A 202 17.01 29.81 -0.84
N TRP A 203 16.74 30.07 -2.13
CA TRP A 203 15.44 29.72 -2.72
C TRP A 203 15.31 28.20 -2.94
N VAL A 204 16.39 27.50 -3.31
CA VAL A 204 16.42 26.04 -3.45
C VAL A 204 16.19 25.39 -2.09
N ASP A 205 16.85 25.91 -1.06
CA ASP A 205 16.65 25.47 0.32
C ASP A 205 15.22 25.67 0.77
N TRP A 206 14.64 26.84 0.48
CA TRP A 206 13.25 27.09 0.82
C TRP A 206 12.30 26.07 0.16
N VAL A 207 12.48 25.78 -1.15
CA VAL A 207 11.68 24.77 -1.85
C VAL A 207 11.91 23.36 -1.27
N GLY A 208 13.17 23.01 -0.97
CA GLY A 208 13.52 21.74 -0.36
C GLY A 208 12.88 21.56 1.02
N TRP A 209 13.02 22.53 1.92
CA TRP A 209 12.43 22.51 3.26
C TRP A 209 10.92 22.48 3.25
N VAL A 210 10.27 23.27 2.38
CA VAL A 210 8.81 23.23 2.22
C VAL A 210 8.36 21.85 1.73
N SER A 211 9.09 21.24 0.80
CA SER A 211 8.77 19.90 0.29
C SER A 211 8.95 18.85 1.39
N VAL A 212 10.06 18.89 2.14
CA VAL A 212 10.28 18.00 3.30
C VAL A 212 9.18 18.16 4.34
N PHE A 213 8.82 19.39 4.68
CA PHE A 213 7.71 19.67 5.60
C PHE A 213 6.39 19.07 5.09
N ALA A 214 6.11 19.17 3.79
CA ALA A 214 4.93 18.58 3.19
C ALA A 214 4.91 17.05 3.29
N TYR A 215 6.01 16.38 2.94
CA TYR A 215 6.09 14.91 2.94
C TYR A 215 6.16 14.30 4.34
N VAL A 216 6.87 14.94 5.27
CA VAL A 216 7.12 14.40 6.62
C VAL A 216 6.04 14.79 7.62
N ILE A 217 5.42 15.96 7.46
CA ILE A 217 4.46 16.49 8.42
C ILE A 217 3.06 16.58 7.81
N VAL A 218 2.88 17.34 6.73
CA VAL A 218 1.53 17.63 6.20
C VAL A 218 0.81 16.37 5.75
N VAL A 219 1.45 15.54 4.92
CA VAL A 219 0.84 14.31 4.39
C VAL A 219 0.49 13.32 5.51
N PRO A 220 1.40 12.96 6.44
CA PRO A 220 1.07 12.10 7.58
C PRO A 220 -0.02 12.68 8.49
N CYS A 221 -0.01 13.98 8.77
CA CYS A 221 -1.03 14.62 9.59
C CYS A 221 -2.41 14.57 8.93
N LEU A 222 -2.52 14.83 7.63
CA LEU A 222 -3.78 14.71 6.89
C LEU A 222 -4.31 13.28 6.91
N MET A 223 -3.44 12.28 6.72
CA MET A 223 -3.81 10.87 6.85
C MET A 223 -4.26 10.50 8.28
N ALA A 224 -3.57 11.02 9.30
CA ALA A 224 -3.95 10.81 10.69
C ALA A 224 -5.31 11.44 11.02
N LEU A 225 -5.62 12.62 10.47
CA LEU A 225 -6.92 13.25 10.62
C LEU A 225 -8.05 12.42 9.96
N LEU A 226 -7.79 11.85 8.78
CA LEU A 226 -8.73 10.90 8.16
C LEU A 226 -8.96 9.69 9.06
N PHE A 227 -7.91 9.12 9.66
CA PHE A 227 -8.03 8.02 10.61
C PHE A 227 -8.86 8.38 11.85
N VAL A 228 -8.62 9.55 12.46
CA VAL A 228 -9.38 9.99 13.65
C VAL A 228 -10.87 10.12 13.32
N LYS A 229 -11.22 10.69 12.15
CA LYS A 229 -12.60 10.78 11.69
C LYS A 229 -13.22 9.41 11.44
N GLN A 230 -12.51 8.53 10.74
CA GLN A 230 -12.96 7.15 10.48
C GLN A 230 -13.23 6.41 11.79
N ARG A 231 -12.30 6.49 12.75
CA ARG A 231 -12.44 5.83 14.06
C ARG A 231 -13.64 6.36 14.84
N ALA A 232 -13.91 7.67 14.78
CA ALA A 232 -15.07 8.26 15.43
C ALA A 232 -16.39 7.73 14.86
N VAL A 233 -16.47 7.50 13.55
CA VAL A 233 -17.65 6.91 12.90
C VAL A 233 -17.78 5.43 13.24
N MET A 234 -16.69 4.66 13.14
CA MET A 234 -16.68 3.22 13.40
C MET A 234 -16.95 2.85 14.86
N ARG A 235 -16.52 3.69 15.81
CA ARG A 235 -16.75 3.46 17.25
C ARG A 235 -18.23 3.40 17.61
N LYS A 236 -19.09 4.11 16.86
CA LYS A 236 -20.54 4.10 17.06
C LYS A 236 -21.19 2.78 16.57
N ALA A 237 -20.46 1.96 15.83
CA ALA A 237 -20.99 0.78 15.17
C ALA A 237 -20.41 -0.55 15.69
N LYS A 238 -19.65 -0.55 16.80
CA LYS A 238 -19.10 -1.78 17.38
C LYS A 238 -20.23 -2.71 17.86
N THR A 239 -20.53 -3.71 17.05
CA THR A 239 -21.44 -4.82 17.36
C THR A 239 -20.67 -5.95 18.03
N PHE A 240 -21.16 -6.45 19.16
CA PHE A 240 -20.61 -7.66 19.78
C PHE A 240 -21.38 -8.88 19.27
N PHE A 241 -20.70 -10.02 19.13
CA PHE A 241 -21.31 -11.23 18.61
C PHE A 241 -21.12 -12.34 19.63
N ILE A 242 -22.21 -13.00 20.01
CA ILE A 242 -22.15 -14.18 20.88
C ILE A 242 -22.89 -15.34 20.19
N SER A 243 -22.09 -16.41 20.05
CA SER A 243 -22.39 -17.75 19.58
C SER A 243 -23.64 -18.38 20.20
N GLY A 244 -24.53 -18.92 19.36
CA GLY A 244 -25.49 -19.94 19.76
C GLY A 244 -25.03 -21.31 19.27
N SER A 245 -24.29 -22.05 20.10
CA SER A 245 -24.02 -23.48 19.90
C SER A 245 -25.19 -24.29 20.47
N THR A 246 -26.15 -24.65 19.64
CA THR A 246 -26.84 -25.91 19.86
C THR A 246 -26.22 -26.90 18.89
N GLU A 247 -25.20 -27.64 19.36
CA GLU A 247 -24.58 -28.79 18.68
C GLU A 247 -25.58 -29.96 18.58
N VAL A 248 -26.73 -29.70 17.97
CA VAL A 248 -27.71 -30.73 17.65
C VAL A 248 -27.91 -30.56 16.14
N GLU A 249 -27.30 -31.47 15.36
CA GLU A 249 -27.43 -31.60 13.89
C GLU A 249 -26.64 -30.65 12.97
N GLY A 250 -25.40 -30.23 13.30
CA GLY A 250 -24.56 -29.49 12.33
C GLY A 250 -25.14 -28.15 11.86
N LYS A 251 -26.06 -27.59 12.65
CA LYS A 251 -26.71 -26.29 12.44
C LYS A 251 -26.16 -25.28 13.44
N VAL A 252 -25.62 -24.17 12.96
CA VAL A 252 -25.11 -23.08 13.82
C VAL A 252 -26.05 -21.90 13.70
N ARG A 253 -26.58 -21.44 14.84
CA ARG A 253 -27.41 -20.24 14.89
C ARG A 253 -26.58 -19.05 15.36
N LEU A 254 -26.42 -18.07 14.48
CA LEU A 254 -25.70 -16.82 14.73
C LEU A 254 -26.71 -15.73 15.12
N LYS A 255 -26.45 -15.06 16.25
CA LYS A 255 -27.27 -13.95 16.75
C LYS A 255 -26.38 -12.74 17.03
N ILE A 256 -26.82 -11.55 16.62
CA ILE A 256 -26.10 -10.29 16.86
C ILE A 256 -26.58 -9.72 18.20
N ARG A 257 -25.65 -9.38 19.12
CA ARG A 257 -25.97 -8.71 20.39
C ARG A 257 -25.30 -7.36 20.46
N MET A 258 -26.08 -6.29 20.59
CA MET A 258 -25.51 -4.94 20.59
C MET A 258 -24.92 -4.59 21.96
N GLY A 259 -23.84 -3.79 21.96
CA GLY A 259 -23.17 -3.32 23.18
C GLY A 259 -23.85 -2.12 23.86
N SER A 260 -24.89 -1.55 23.24
CA SER A 260 -25.70 -0.47 23.80
C SER A 260 -27.18 -0.71 23.47
N ASP A 261 -28.04 -0.75 24.48
CA ASP A 261 -29.49 -1.01 24.35
C ASP A 261 -30.26 0.06 23.54
N GLU A 262 -29.63 1.18 23.17
CA GLU A 262 -30.31 2.35 22.61
C GLU A 262 -30.37 2.43 21.06
N MET A 263 -29.74 1.50 20.31
CA MET A 263 -29.72 1.59 18.85
C MET A 263 -30.49 0.45 18.19
N ALA A 264 -31.81 0.64 18.01
CA ALA A 264 -32.57 -0.15 17.06
C ALA A 264 -32.09 0.20 15.64
N PHE A 265 -31.32 -0.69 15.01
CA PHE A 265 -30.99 -0.55 13.59
C PHE A 265 -32.26 -0.73 12.75
N GLU A 266 -32.30 -0.06 11.59
CA GLU A 266 -33.27 -0.40 10.56
C GLU A 266 -33.14 -1.89 10.20
N ASP A 267 -34.28 -2.57 10.03
CA ASP A 267 -34.35 -4.01 9.79
C ASP A 267 -33.50 -4.44 8.58
N ALA A 268 -33.36 -3.57 7.57
CA ALA A 268 -32.49 -3.79 6.42
C ALA A 268 -30.99 -3.88 6.76
N VAL A 269 -30.51 -3.04 7.68
CA VAL A 269 -29.09 -3.01 8.12
C VAL A 269 -28.77 -4.24 8.95
N LEU A 270 -29.69 -4.65 9.83
CA LEU A 270 -29.54 -5.85 10.64
C LEU A 270 -29.36 -7.10 9.76
N LYS A 271 -30.18 -7.23 8.70
CA LYS A 271 -30.13 -8.35 7.75
C LYS A 271 -28.81 -8.42 7.00
N LYS A 272 -28.29 -7.30 6.49
CA LYS A 272 -26.98 -7.27 5.82
C LYS A 272 -25.84 -7.68 6.74
N ARG A 273 -25.86 -7.26 8.02
CA ARG A 273 -24.86 -7.67 9.00
C ARG A 273 -24.96 -9.15 9.38
N LEU A 274 -26.18 -9.70 9.42
CA LEU A 274 -26.41 -11.13 9.61
C LEU A 274 -25.87 -11.94 8.43
N VAL A 275 -26.01 -11.44 7.19
CA VAL A 275 -25.42 -12.04 5.99
C VAL A 275 -23.89 -12.02 6.04
N ALA A 276 -23.29 -10.89 6.42
CA ALA A 276 -21.84 -10.78 6.64
C ALA A 276 -21.33 -11.78 7.69
N ALA A 277 -22.05 -11.95 8.80
CA ALA A 277 -21.74 -12.95 9.81
C ALA A 277 -21.84 -14.39 9.29
N ALA A 278 -22.84 -14.68 8.44
CA ALA A 278 -23.00 -15.97 7.78
C ALA A 278 -21.80 -16.28 6.88
N ALA A 279 -21.45 -15.34 6.00
CA ALA A 279 -20.32 -15.45 5.08
C ALA A 279 -19.01 -15.72 5.83
N ALA A 280 -18.77 -15.01 6.94
CA ALA A 280 -17.59 -15.22 7.76
C ALA A 280 -17.54 -16.58 8.44
N HIS A 281 -18.68 -17.09 8.91
CA HIS A 281 -18.73 -18.41 9.50
C HIS A 281 -18.47 -19.51 8.47
N VAL A 282 -19.14 -19.42 7.31
CA VAL A 282 -18.97 -20.36 6.19
C VAL A 282 -17.52 -20.38 5.71
N ALA A 283 -16.90 -19.21 5.49
CA ALA A 283 -15.52 -19.11 4.99
C ALA A 283 -14.47 -19.76 5.91
N VAL A 284 -14.70 -19.77 7.23
CA VAL A 284 -13.73 -20.29 8.21
C VAL A 284 -14.00 -21.74 8.60
N HIS A 285 -15.26 -22.18 8.65
CA HIS A 285 -15.64 -23.45 9.28
C HIS A 285 -16.19 -24.51 8.30
N ILE A 286 -16.56 -24.14 7.07
CA ILE A 286 -17.20 -25.04 6.12
C ILE A 286 -16.36 -25.12 4.84
N ARG A 287 -16.13 -26.34 4.34
CA ARG A 287 -15.55 -26.60 3.02
C ARG A 287 -16.58 -27.32 2.16
N GLY A 288 -16.85 -26.79 0.97
CA GLY A 288 -17.90 -27.30 0.06
C GLY A 288 -19.22 -26.56 0.22
N GLY A 289 -20.35 -27.25 0.10
CA GLY A 289 -21.67 -26.63 0.12
C GLY A 289 -22.16 -26.23 1.53
N ALA A 290 -22.66 -24.99 1.67
CA ALA A 290 -23.36 -24.52 2.87
C ALA A 290 -24.76 -24.01 2.50
N ARG A 291 -25.71 -24.19 3.41
CA ARG A 291 -27.07 -23.67 3.32
C ARG A 291 -27.30 -22.64 4.42
N VAL A 292 -27.71 -21.44 4.00
CA VAL A 292 -27.93 -20.27 4.86
C VAL A 292 -29.41 -19.93 4.88
N GLU A 293 -29.96 -19.78 6.08
CA GLU A 293 -31.36 -19.41 6.32
C GLU A 293 -31.41 -18.18 7.24
N LEU A 294 -32.08 -17.12 6.77
CA LEU A 294 -32.23 -15.87 7.53
C LEU A 294 -33.57 -15.90 8.28
N HIS A 295 -33.50 -15.72 9.60
CA HIS A 295 -34.66 -15.45 10.46
C HIS A 295 -34.60 -14.01 10.98
N LYS A 296 -35.73 -13.54 11.53
CA LYS A 296 -35.94 -12.15 11.97
C LYS A 296 -34.72 -11.51 12.69
N ASP A 297 -34.14 -12.23 13.67
CA ASP A 297 -33.01 -11.73 14.47
C ASP A 297 -31.79 -12.66 14.45
N SER A 298 -31.77 -13.68 13.58
CA SER A 298 -30.72 -14.69 13.59
C SER A 298 -30.54 -15.34 12.23
N VAL A 299 -29.31 -15.74 11.92
CA VAL A 299 -29.02 -16.60 10.76
C VAL A 299 -28.75 -18.02 11.24
N THR A 300 -29.29 -19.00 10.54
CA THR A 300 -28.92 -20.41 10.70
C THR A 300 -28.06 -20.83 9.51
N VAL A 301 -26.90 -21.43 9.79
CA VAL A 301 -26.01 -22.00 8.78
C VAL A 301 -25.96 -23.51 8.99
N SER A 302 -26.09 -24.28 7.90
CA SER A 302 -26.03 -25.75 7.90
C SER A 302 -25.14 -26.26 6.76
N THR A 303 -24.48 -27.39 6.97
CA THR A 303 -23.64 -28.05 5.97
C THR A 303 -24.46 -28.93 5.02
N LEU A 304 -24.14 -28.89 3.72
CA LEU A 304 -24.74 -29.78 2.71
C LEU A 304 -24.08 -31.17 2.71
N PRO A 305 -24.78 -32.24 2.30
CA PRO A 305 -24.18 -33.58 2.22
C PRO A 305 -22.97 -33.59 1.28
N GLY A 306 -21.84 -34.13 1.75
CA GLY A 306 -20.55 -34.12 1.03
C GLY A 306 -19.62 -32.95 1.38
N SER A 307 -20.08 -31.98 2.16
CA SER A 307 -19.23 -30.93 2.75
C SER A 307 -18.60 -31.40 4.07
N THR A 308 -17.41 -30.88 4.39
CA THR A 308 -16.75 -31.16 5.66
C THR A 308 -16.95 -30.02 6.63
N PHE A 309 -17.43 -30.35 7.83
CA PHE A 309 -17.51 -29.46 8.98
C PHE A 309 -16.33 -29.77 9.90
N GLY A 310 -15.27 -28.97 9.89
CA GLY A 310 -14.13 -29.28 10.71
C GLY A 310 -12.83 -28.56 10.35
N PHE A 311 -11.94 -28.57 11.33
CA PHE A 311 -10.63 -27.93 11.33
C PHE A 311 -9.64 -28.72 10.47
N ASP A 312 -9.25 -28.17 9.32
CA ASP A 312 -8.17 -28.77 8.52
C ASP A 312 -6.80 -28.40 9.08
N ALA A 313 -6.01 -29.44 9.37
CA ALA A 313 -4.70 -29.41 10.04
C ALA A 313 -3.54 -28.86 9.18
N LEU A 314 -3.83 -28.06 8.14
CA LEU A 314 -2.84 -27.57 7.17
C LEU A 314 -2.52 -26.07 7.31
N SER A 315 -2.91 -25.41 8.41
CA SER A 315 -2.31 -24.12 8.76
C SER A 315 -0.93 -24.34 9.38
N PHE A 316 0.12 -24.02 8.63
CA PHE A 316 1.53 -24.21 9.02
C PHE A 316 2.00 -23.26 10.15
N ALA A 317 1.07 -22.73 10.95
CA ALA A 317 1.34 -21.72 11.96
C ALA A 317 0.44 -21.94 13.19
N GLY A 318 0.92 -22.71 14.16
CA GLY A 318 0.32 -22.71 15.50
C GLY A 318 0.58 -23.96 16.33
N VAL A 319 1.57 -23.92 17.21
CA VAL A 319 1.62 -24.74 18.43
C VAL A 319 0.65 -24.07 19.43
N GLY A 320 -0.64 -24.38 19.34
CA GLY A 320 -1.69 -23.79 20.18
C GLY A 320 -3.06 -24.42 19.91
N ASP A 321 -4.04 -24.15 20.80
CA ASP A 321 -5.40 -24.69 20.72
C ASP A 321 -6.13 -24.16 19.48
N GLN A 322 -6.15 -24.96 18.41
CA GLN A 322 -6.68 -24.57 17.09
C GLN A 322 -8.12 -24.04 17.17
N LYS A 323 -8.93 -24.55 18.12
CA LYS A 323 -10.33 -24.16 18.29
C LYS A 323 -10.47 -22.66 18.63
N GLU A 324 -9.60 -22.13 19.48
CA GLU A 324 -9.62 -20.70 19.85
C GLU A 324 -9.17 -19.81 18.68
N ALA A 325 -8.14 -20.23 17.93
CA ALA A 325 -7.64 -19.49 16.77
C ALA A 325 -8.71 -19.33 15.68
N HIS A 326 -9.51 -20.35 15.42
CA HIS A 326 -10.61 -20.29 14.44
C HIS A 326 -11.80 -19.45 14.92
N ILE A 327 -12.10 -19.46 16.21
CA ILE A 327 -13.13 -18.57 16.79
C ILE A 327 -12.69 -17.11 16.65
N LEU A 328 -11.42 -16.81 16.96
CA LEU A 328 -10.83 -15.48 16.79
C LEU A 328 -10.84 -15.06 15.33
N SER A 329 -10.36 -15.92 14.43
CA SER A 329 -10.36 -15.66 12.97
C SER A 329 -11.76 -15.36 12.45
N ARG A 330 -12.78 -16.14 12.82
CA ARG A 330 -14.18 -15.88 12.45
C ARG A 330 -14.66 -14.53 12.97
N ASN A 331 -14.36 -14.20 14.21
CA ASN A 331 -14.80 -12.95 14.82
C ASN A 331 -14.14 -11.74 14.15
N ASP A 332 -12.84 -11.83 13.84
CA ASP A 332 -12.10 -10.78 13.12
C ASP A 332 -12.66 -10.59 11.70
N LEU A 333 -12.96 -11.68 11.00
CA LEU A 333 -13.54 -11.67 9.67
C LEU A 333 -14.94 -11.05 9.67
N MET A 334 -15.77 -11.43 10.63
CA MET A 334 -17.10 -10.89 10.79
C MET A 334 -17.08 -9.39 11.11
N GLN A 335 -16.14 -8.95 11.95
CA GLN A 335 -15.91 -7.53 12.21
C GLN A 335 -15.49 -6.81 10.92
N MET A 336 -14.55 -7.36 10.16
CA MET A 336 -14.13 -6.81 8.86
C MET A 336 -15.31 -6.61 7.91
N LEU A 337 -16.11 -7.65 7.69
CA LEU A 337 -17.24 -7.59 6.75
C LEU A 337 -18.31 -6.60 7.24
N THR A 338 -18.57 -6.58 8.55
CA THR A 338 -19.53 -5.63 9.15
C THR A 338 -19.07 -4.19 8.99
N GLU A 339 -17.81 -3.90 9.28
CA GLU A 339 -17.21 -2.57 9.07
C GLU A 339 -17.29 -2.16 7.60
N ARG A 340 -17.09 -3.09 6.67
CA ARG A 340 -17.26 -2.83 5.23
C ARG A 340 -18.70 -2.49 4.89
N THR A 341 -19.69 -3.26 5.32
CA THR A 341 -21.11 -2.97 5.08
C THR A 341 -21.47 -1.57 5.61
N ILE A 342 -20.97 -1.19 6.79
CA ILE A 342 -21.17 0.16 7.36
C ILE A 342 -20.54 1.23 6.46
N LEU A 343 -19.34 0.98 5.91
CA LEU A 343 -18.71 1.90 4.96
C LEU A 343 -19.52 2.09 3.69
N GLU A 344 -20.11 1.02 3.16
CA GLU A 344 -20.96 1.08 1.97
C GLU A 344 -22.25 1.85 2.23
N GLU A 345 -22.82 1.73 3.43
CA GLU A 345 -24.02 2.46 3.85
C GLU A 345 -23.73 3.93 4.17
N SER A 346 -22.54 4.24 4.67
CA SER A 346 -22.11 5.60 5.01
C SER A 346 -21.73 6.49 3.80
N ALA A 347 -22.47 6.35 2.69
CA ALA A 347 -22.26 7.10 1.44
C ALA A 347 -22.37 8.63 1.59
N PHE A 348 -22.87 9.12 2.73
CA PHE A 348 -23.08 10.54 3.00
C PHE A 348 -21.81 11.30 3.43
N ASP A 349 -20.79 10.61 3.97
CA ASP A 349 -19.54 11.29 4.36
C ASP A 349 -18.51 11.22 3.22
N ARG A 350 -18.25 12.38 2.61
CA ARG A 350 -17.26 12.60 1.55
C ARG A 350 -15.91 11.98 1.87
N SER A 351 -15.46 12.07 3.13
CA SER A 351 -14.15 11.57 3.56
C SER A 351 -14.11 10.04 3.64
N LEU A 352 -15.20 9.40 4.06
CA LEU A 352 -15.32 7.93 4.10
C LEU A 352 -15.41 7.36 2.69
N MET A 353 -16.21 7.97 1.82
CA MET A 353 -16.38 7.49 0.45
C MET A 353 -15.06 7.55 -0.33
N GLY A 354 -14.30 8.63 -0.18
CA GLY A 354 -13.00 8.76 -0.84
C GLY A 354 -11.89 7.89 -0.25
N THR A 355 -12.04 7.42 0.99
CA THR A 355 -11.07 6.51 1.64
C THR A 355 -11.50 5.05 1.60
N LYS A 356 -12.66 4.71 1.02
CA LYS A 356 -13.20 3.33 0.97
C LYS A 356 -12.18 2.32 0.46
N ASP A 357 -11.52 2.61 -0.67
CA ASP A 357 -10.49 1.72 -1.24
C ASP A 357 -9.32 1.48 -0.28
N LEU A 358 -8.91 2.53 0.44
CA LEU A 358 -7.84 2.45 1.44
C LEU A 358 -8.28 1.62 2.65
N LEU A 359 -9.52 1.80 3.12
CA LEU A 359 -10.07 1.07 4.25
C LEU A 359 -10.23 -0.41 3.95
N CYS A 360 -10.72 -0.76 2.77
CA CYS A 360 -10.88 -2.15 2.31
C CYS A 360 -9.55 -2.89 2.13
N LYS A 361 -8.41 -2.19 2.11
CA LYS A 361 -7.05 -2.77 2.09
C LYS A 361 -6.71 -3.42 3.45
N TYR A 362 -7.22 -2.86 4.54
CA TYR A 362 -6.90 -3.28 5.90
C TYR A 362 -7.90 -4.30 6.44
N ALA A 363 -7.43 -5.18 7.34
CA ALA A 363 -8.27 -6.21 7.96
C ALA A 363 -9.37 -5.60 8.84
N GLN A 364 -9.05 -4.49 9.51
CA GLN A 364 -9.97 -3.72 10.34
C GLN A 364 -9.66 -2.24 10.15
N CYS A 365 -10.67 -1.39 10.27
CA CYS A 365 -10.53 0.06 10.18
C CYS A 365 -9.61 0.60 11.30
N ASP A 366 -9.59 -0.06 12.45
CA ASP A 366 -8.70 0.25 13.57
C ASP A 366 -7.21 0.06 13.19
N LYS A 367 -6.86 -0.63 12.08
CA LYS A 367 -5.47 -0.86 11.63
C LYS A 367 -4.98 0.15 10.56
N VAL A 368 -5.81 1.11 10.14
CA VAL A 368 -5.47 2.09 9.09
C VAL A 368 -4.30 3.01 9.47
N TRP A 369 -4.03 3.18 10.76
CA TRP A 369 -2.83 3.89 11.25
C TRP A 369 -1.52 3.33 10.68
N MET A 370 -1.50 2.06 10.26
CA MET A 370 -0.35 1.46 9.60
C MET A 370 0.00 2.12 8.28
N GLU A 371 -0.94 2.73 7.56
CA GLU A 371 -0.63 3.52 6.36
C GLU A 371 0.24 4.74 6.70
N VAL A 372 -0.05 5.39 7.84
CA VAL A 372 0.74 6.52 8.35
C VAL A 372 2.12 6.03 8.76
N LEU A 373 2.19 4.91 9.49
CA LEU A 373 3.46 4.33 9.93
C LEU A 373 4.34 3.91 8.75
N LEU A 374 3.78 3.26 7.72
CA LEU A 374 4.51 2.84 6.52
C LEU A 374 5.10 4.02 5.75
N LYS A 375 4.35 5.13 5.64
CA LYS A 375 4.85 6.36 5.01
C LYS A 375 5.92 7.06 5.85
N ALA A 376 5.72 7.15 7.16
CA ALA A 376 6.72 7.69 8.08
C ALA A 376 8.02 6.87 8.04
N ALA A 377 7.93 5.55 8.04
CA ALA A 377 9.08 4.66 7.92
C ALA A 377 9.78 4.80 6.57
N SER A 378 9.05 5.00 5.47
CA SER A 378 9.63 5.24 4.15
C SER A 378 10.40 6.56 4.12
N ALA A 379 9.82 7.63 4.65
CA ALA A 379 10.49 8.92 4.76
C ALA A 379 11.72 8.85 5.68
N LEU A 380 11.62 8.11 6.79
CA LEU A 380 12.74 7.86 7.70
C LEU A 380 13.85 7.07 6.99
N MET A 381 13.53 6.02 6.23
CA MET A 381 14.51 5.27 5.45
C MET A 381 15.24 6.15 4.43
N VAL A 382 14.53 7.07 3.77
CA VAL A 382 15.14 8.06 2.86
C VAL A 382 16.11 8.97 3.62
N ALA A 383 15.70 9.52 4.77
CA ALA A 383 16.54 10.38 5.59
C ALA A 383 17.77 9.64 6.16
N VAL A 384 17.60 8.39 6.57
CA VAL A 384 18.70 7.57 7.08
C VAL A 384 19.70 7.21 5.97
N ALA A 385 19.20 6.96 4.76
CA ALA A 385 20.03 6.74 3.59
C ALA A 385 20.87 7.98 3.25
N THR A 386 20.31 9.20 3.35
CA THR A 386 21.09 10.44 3.12
C THR A 386 22.09 10.72 4.24
N MET A 387 21.78 10.34 5.48
CA MET A 387 22.72 10.40 6.60
C MET A 387 23.80 9.31 6.57
N ASN A 388 23.75 8.38 5.62
CA ASN A 388 24.68 7.24 5.46
C ASN A 388 24.78 6.34 6.71
N SER A 389 23.71 6.26 7.51
CA SER A 389 23.70 5.39 8.70
C SER A 389 23.13 4.01 8.36
N ARG A 390 24.03 3.11 7.95
CA ARG A 390 23.70 1.76 7.46
C ARG A 390 22.98 0.91 8.51
N TRP A 391 23.47 0.94 9.75
CA TRP A 391 22.87 0.21 10.87
C TRP A 391 21.51 0.75 11.27
N LEU A 392 21.30 2.07 11.13
CA LEU A 392 20.00 2.67 11.37
C LEU A 392 18.99 2.28 10.27
N ALA A 393 19.43 2.13 9.02
CA ALA A 393 18.57 1.63 7.94
C ALA A 393 18.13 0.18 8.20
N VAL A 394 19.08 -0.68 8.64
CA VAL A 394 18.78 -2.06 9.07
C VAL A 394 17.79 -2.06 10.24
N ALA A 395 18.02 -1.22 11.26
CA ALA A 395 17.16 -1.15 12.43
C ALA A 395 15.73 -0.70 12.07
N VAL A 396 15.58 0.32 11.23
CA VAL A 396 14.26 0.81 10.77
C VAL A 396 13.54 -0.28 9.97
N ALA A 397 14.23 -0.93 9.03
CA ALA A 397 13.65 -1.99 8.21
C ALA A 397 13.21 -3.20 9.07
N LEU A 398 14.06 -3.70 9.96
CA LEU A 398 13.70 -4.81 10.84
C LEU A 398 12.58 -4.46 11.83
N THR A 399 12.57 -3.24 12.35
CA THR A 399 11.49 -2.76 13.24
C THR A 399 10.16 -2.79 12.50
N MET A 400 10.14 -2.29 11.25
CA MET A 400 8.92 -2.33 10.43
C MET A 400 8.49 -3.74 10.05
N ALA A 401 9.43 -4.64 9.76
CA ALA A 401 9.13 -6.05 9.54
C ALA A 401 8.45 -6.68 10.78
N ALA A 402 9.00 -6.43 11.97
CA ALA A 402 8.43 -6.92 13.23
C ALA A 402 7.03 -6.33 13.50
N VAL A 403 6.85 -5.03 13.29
CA VAL A 403 5.55 -4.37 13.46
C VAL A 403 4.52 -4.95 12.49
N VAL A 404 4.86 -5.14 11.21
CA VAL A 404 3.95 -5.76 10.23
C VAL A 404 3.62 -7.20 10.59
N ALA A 405 4.62 -7.98 11.04
CA ALA A 405 4.42 -9.37 11.46
C ALA A 405 3.48 -9.49 12.67
N VAL A 406 3.60 -8.60 13.64
CA VAL A 406 2.78 -8.59 14.86
C VAL A 406 1.39 -8.00 14.61
N ALA A 407 1.32 -6.86 13.90
CA ALA A 407 0.08 -6.13 13.70
C ALA A 407 -0.81 -6.75 12.62
N SER A 408 -0.24 -7.51 11.67
CA SER A 408 -0.93 -8.14 10.53
C SER A 408 -2.01 -7.24 9.91
N PRO A 409 -1.63 -6.04 9.41
CA PRO A 409 -2.62 -4.99 9.17
C PRO A 409 -3.50 -5.19 7.95
N PHE A 410 -2.98 -5.84 6.90
CA PHE A 410 -3.70 -6.01 5.66
C PHE A 410 -4.76 -7.10 5.77
N ALA A 411 -5.87 -6.92 5.04
CA ALA A 411 -6.95 -7.90 4.99
C ALA A 411 -6.45 -9.23 4.43
N GLN A 412 -5.64 -9.20 3.37
CA GLN A 412 -5.09 -10.42 2.80
C GLN A 412 -3.80 -10.84 3.53
N PRO A 413 -3.73 -12.08 4.05
CA PRO A 413 -2.54 -12.58 4.74
C PRO A 413 -1.32 -12.64 3.82
N GLN A 414 -1.51 -12.89 2.52
CA GLN A 414 -0.45 -12.90 1.52
C GLN A 414 0.33 -11.56 1.51
N ILE A 415 -0.38 -10.43 1.66
CA ILE A 415 0.21 -9.09 1.65
C ILE A 415 0.97 -8.84 2.96
N ASN A 416 0.48 -9.31 4.10
CA ASN A 416 1.20 -9.18 5.38
C ASN A 416 2.57 -9.89 5.32
N VAL A 417 2.59 -11.11 4.78
CA VAL A 417 3.83 -11.88 4.59
C VAL A 417 4.76 -11.18 3.59
N LEU A 418 4.20 -10.70 2.47
CA LEU A 418 4.97 -9.98 1.45
C LEU A 418 5.60 -8.70 2.02
N GLN A 419 4.82 -7.86 2.71
CA GLN A 419 5.30 -6.60 3.26
C GLN A 419 6.38 -6.84 4.33
N CYS A 420 6.21 -7.86 5.17
CA CYS A 420 7.23 -8.28 6.13
C CYS A 420 8.53 -8.69 5.41
N LEU A 421 8.42 -9.54 4.38
CA LEU A 421 9.57 -9.99 3.60
C LEU A 421 10.25 -8.83 2.85
N CYS A 422 9.50 -7.86 2.32
CA CYS A 422 10.04 -6.64 1.71
C CYS A 422 10.89 -5.84 2.70
N PHE A 423 10.45 -5.70 3.95
CA PHE A 423 11.26 -4.99 4.95
C PHE A 423 12.48 -5.81 5.40
N CYS A 424 12.34 -7.12 5.57
CA CYS A 424 13.49 -8.00 5.81
C CYS A 424 14.50 -7.93 4.66
N SER A 425 14.03 -7.85 3.42
CA SER A 425 14.91 -7.75 2.25
C SER A 425 15.56 -6.38 2.14
N LEU A 426 14.90 -5.28 2.52
CA LEU A 426 15.54 -3.96 2.65
C LEU A 426 16.65 -3.97 3.71
N ALA A 427 16.45 -4.65 4.85
CA ALA A 427 17.50 -4.82 5.85
C ALA A 427 18.68 -5.64 5.28
N LEU A 428 18.39 -6.74 4.58
CA LEU A 428 19.39 -7.58 3.93
C LEU A 428 20.17 -6.81 2.85
N ALA A 429 19.49 -5.97 2.07
CA ALA A 429 20.11 -5.09 1.08
C ALA A 429 21.03 -4.07 1.75
N ALA A 430 20.60 -3.43 2.83
CA ALA A 430 21.43 -2.49 3.58
C ALA A 430 22.70 -3.17 4.14
N VAL A 431 22.60 -4.41 4.65
CA VAL A 431 23.78 -5.21 5.03
C VAL A 431 24.62 -5.58 3.81
N GLY A 432 24.00 -5.99 2.71
CA GLY A 432 24.70 -6.33 1.47
C GLY A 432 25.52 -5.17 0.90
N PHE A 433 25.03 -3.94 1.00
CA PHE A 433 25.79 -2.73 0.64
C PHE A 433 26.93 -2.40 1.62
N THR A 434 26.99 -3.06 2.79
CA THR A 434 28.10 -2.91 3.75
C THR A 434 29.19 -3.96 3.56
N CYS A 435 28.86 -5.13 3.00
CA CYS A 435 29.78 -6.22 2.81
C CYS A 435 30.55 -6.06 1.50
N GLU A 436 31.87 -6.20 1.56
CA GLU A 436 32.72 -6.17 0.37
C GLU A 436 32.72 -7.53 -0.37
N GLY A 437 32.99 -7.48 -1.67
CA GLY A 437 33.17 -8.66 -2.53
C GLY A 437 31.87 -9.35 -2.96
N LEU A 438 31.99 -10.61 -3.40
CA LEU A 438 30.90 -11.40 -3.97
C LEU A 438 29.71 -11.55 -3.02
N LEU A 439 29.96 -11.58 -1.71
CA LEU A 439 28.93 -11.76 -0.69
C LEU A 439 27.92 -10.58 -0.69
N GLY A 440 28.39 -9.34 -0.78
CA GLY A 440 27.52 -8.16 -0.84
C GLY A 440 26.63 -8.13 -2.08
N VAL A 441 27.18 -8.51 -3.23
CA VAL A 441 26.44 -8.62 -4.50
C VAL A 441 25.39 -9.74 -4.42
N CYS A 442 25.72 -10.88 -3.83
CA CYS A 442 24.75 -11.96 -3.64
C CYS A 442 23.62 -11.54 -2.69
N LEU A 443 23.93 -10.91 -1.57
CA LEU A 443 22.93 -10.46 -0.58
C LEU A 443 21.96 -9.43 -1.17
N THR A 444 22.46 -8.44 -1.90
CA THR A 444 21.64 -7.40 -2.55
C THR A 444 20.75 -7.97 -3.65
N ARG A 445 21.23 -8.93 -4.45
CA ARG A 445 20.44 -9.63 -5.47
C ARG A 445 19.39 -10.56 -4.86
N LEU A 446 19.75 -11.30 -3.81
CA LEU A 446 18.81 -12.15 -3.06
C LEU A 446 17.71 -11.32 -2.41
N ALA A 447 18.04 -10.15 -1.88
CA ALA A 447 17.07 -9.21 -1.32
C ALA A 447 16.02 -8.75 -2.36
N LEU A 448 16.42 -8.58 -3.62
CA LEU A 448 15.49 -8.23 -4.70
C LEU A 448 14.65 -9.42 -5.16
N LEU A 449 15.26 -10.60 -5.26
CA LEU A 449 14.59 -11.80 -5.78
C LEU A 449 13.61 -12.42 -4.78
N ALA A 450 13.91 -12.39 -3.48
CA ALA A 450 13.11 -13.09 -2.48
C ALA A 450 11.62 -12.65 -2.44
N PRO A 451 11.28 -11.34 -2.46
CA PRO A 451 9.90 -10.90 -2.53
C PRO A 451 9.20 -11.29 -3.85
N MET A 452 9.93 -11.31 -4.96
CA MET A 452 9.41 -11.74 -6.27
C MET A 452 9.09 -13.24 -6.30
N LEU A 453 9.98 -14.05 -5.72
CA LEU A 453 9.78 -15.50 -5.58
C LEU A 453 8.58 -15.79 -4.66
N LEU A 454 8.42 -15.03 -3.58
CA LEU A 454 7.25 -15.16 -2.71
C LEU A 454 5.96 -14.83 -3.46
N VAL A 455 5.94 -13.74 -4.23
CA VAL A 455 4.78 -13.41 -5.06
C VAL A 455 4.46 -14.53 -6.04
N ALA A 456 5.47 -15.04 -6.76
CA ALA A 456 5.30 -16.18 -7.68
C ALA A 456 4.77 -17.44 -6.96
N ALA A 457 5.22 -17.71 -5.74
CA ALA A 457 4.73 -18.82 -4.91
C ALA A 457 3.31 -18.61 -4.37
N GLN A 458 2.86 -17.37 -4.25
CA GLN A 458 1.49 -17.02 -3.83
C GLN A 458 0.47 -17.08 -4.97
N LEU A 459 0.88 -16.89 -6.23
CA LEU A 459 -0.03 -16.89 -7.39
C LEU A 459 -0.90 -18.15 -7.52
N PRO A 460 -0.41 -19.39 -7.25
CA PRO A 460 -1.24 -20.60 -7.31
C PRO A 460 -2.40 -20.64 -6.29
N TYR A 461 -2.32 -19.79 -5.26
CA TYR A 461 -3.28 -19.71 -4.15
C TYR A 461 -3.86 -18.28 -4.06
N PRO A 462 -4.64 -17.86 -5.07
CA PRO A 462 -5.16 -16.49 -5.14
C PRO A 462 -6.26 -16.21 -4.10
N ASP A 463 -6.91 -17.26 -3.59
CA ASP A 463 -7.94 -17.14 -2.56
C ASP A 463 -7.37 -17.27 -1.13
N SER A 464 -7.95 -16.48 -0.24
CA SER A 464 -7.72 -16.40 1.21
C SER A 464 -9.08 -16.55 1.89
N PRO A 465 -9.16 -16.92 3.18
CA PRO A 465 -10.45 -16.97 3.89
C PRO A 465 -11.16 -15.62 3.85
N GLU A 466 -10.43 -14.51 3.81
CA GLU A 466 -10.95 -13.15 3.65
C GLU A 466 -11.55 -12.90 2.26
N SER A 467 -10.86 -13.28 1.18
CA SER A 467 -11.40 -13.13 -0.18
C SER A 467 -12.59 -14.05 -0.44
N LEU A 468 -12.55 -15.27 0.11
CA LEU A 468 -13.67 -16.20 0.09
C LEU A 468 -14.88 -15.60 0.79
N ALA A 469 -14.70 -15.02 1.98
CA ALA A 469 -15.80 -14.43 2.74
C ALA A 469 -16.40 -13.20 2.06
N LEU A 470 -15.59 -12.37 1.40
CA LEU A 470 -16.09 -11.25 0.60
C LEU A 470 -16.90 -11.73 -0.61
N ARG A 471 -16.45 -12.81 -1.26
CA ARG A 471 -17.20 -13.42 -2.37
C ARG A 471 -18.53 -13.97 -1.88
N LEU A 472 -18.52 -14.74 -0.79
CA LEU A 472 -19.72 -15.30 -0.17
C LEU A 472 -20.69 -14.21 0.30
N GLN A 473 -20.18 -13.13 0.89
CA GLN A 473 -21.02 -11.98 1.27
C GLN A 473 -21.73 -11.42 0.03
N LYS A 474 -21.00 -11.19 -1.06
CA LYS A 474 -21.59 -10.65 -2.29
C LYS A 474 -22.63 -11.59 -2.89
N GLU A 475 -22.34 -12.89 -2.94
CA GLU A 475 -23.28 -13.92 -3.43
C GLU A 475 -24.56 -13.99 -2.59
N LEU A 476 -24.45 -13.85 -1.26
CA LEU A 476 -25.59 -13.84 -0.35
C LEU A 476 -26.38 -12.52 -0.41
N GLU A 477 -25.70 -11.38 -0.60
CA GLU A 477 -26.34 -10.07 -0.77
C GLU A 477 -27.14 -9.99 -2.08
N GLU A 478 -26.66 -10.60 -3.16
CA GLU A 478 -27.42 -10.71 -4.42
C GLU A 478 -28.72 -11.51 -4.25
N LYS A 479 -28.77 -12.44 -3.29
CA LYS A 479 -29.92 -13.30 -2.96
C LYS A 479 -30.63 -12.90 -1.67
N ILE A 480 -30.45 -11.65 -1.22
CA ILE A 480 -31.01 -11.20 0.06
C ILE A 480 -32.55 -11.20 0.06
N SER A 481 -33.19 -11.00 -1.09
CA SER A 481 -34.65 -11.10 -1.25
C SER A 481 -35.17 -12.48 -0.83
N ASP A 482 -34.50 -13.53 -1.29
CA ASP A 482 -34.90 -14.92 -1.12
C ASP A 482 -34.68 -15.32 0.35
N LEU A 483 -33.54 -14.91 0.91
CA LEU A 483 -33.26 -15.02 2.34
C LEU A 483 -34.33 -14.33 3.20
N THR A 484 -34.79 -13.14 2.80
CA THR A 484 -35.85 -12.43 3.55
C THR A 484 -37.24 -13.05 3.42
N ALA A 485 -37.49 -13.80 2.34
CA ALA A 485 -38.70 -14.60 2.18
C ALA A 485 -38.66 -15.88 3.05
N GLY A 486 -37.53 -16.16 3.72
CA GLY A 486 -37.29 -17.38 4.49
C GLY A 486 -36.85 -18.55 3.62
N GLU A 487 -36.47 -18.30 2.37
CA GLU A 487 -35.97 -19.33 1.48
C GLU A 487 -34.50 -19.66 1.81
N PRO A 488 -34.14 -20.95 1.87
CA PRO A 488 -32.76 -21.36 2.07
C PRO A 488 -31.92 -21.06 0.84
N VAL A 489 -30.75 -20.43 1.04
CA VAL A 489 -29.79 -20.17 -0.03
C VAL A 489 -28.59 -21.09 0.12
N GLU A 490 -28.25 -21.79 -0.96
CA GLU A 490 -27.06 -22.62 -1.04
C GLU A 490 -25.88 -21.79 -1.61
N VAL A 491 -24.73 -21.91 -0.95
CA VAL A 491 -23.46 -21.26 -1.33
C VAL A 491 -22.32 -22.27 -1.32
N CYS A 492 -21.32 -22.04 -2.17
CA CYS A 492 -20.15 -22.91 -2.27
C CYS A 492 -18.91 -22.27 -1.63
N ALA A 493 -18.42 -22.90 -0.56
CA ALA A 493 -17.27 -22.50 0.24
C ALA A 493 -15.97 -23.18 -0.22
N GLU A 494 -15.69 -23.15 -1.53
CA GLU A 494 -14.44 -23.66 -2.10
C GLU A 494 -13.49 -22.51 -2.45
N GLU A 495 -12.24 -22.60 -1.99
CA GLU A 495 -11.17 -21.68 -2.39
C GLU A 495 -10.80 -21.94 -3.85
N VAL A 496 -10.65 -20.87 -4.63
CA VAL A 496 -10.12 -20.99 -6.00
C VAL A 496 -8.63 -21.32 -5.94
N ARG A 497 -8.25 -22.47 -6.50
CA ARG A 497 -6.87 -22.91 -6.68
C ARG A 497 -6.58 -23.09 -8.16
N LEU A 498 -5.35 -22.85 -8.57
CA LEU A 498 -4.89 -23.01 -9.96
C LEU A 498 -4.39 -24.44 -10.28
N LEU A 499 -4.76 -25.44 -9.46
CA LEU A 499 -4.28 -26.83 -9.58
C LEU A 499 -5.43 -27.82 -9.67
#